data_AF-A0A973ZL80-F1
#
_entry.id   AF-A0A973ZL80-F1
#
_cell.length_a   1.000
_cell.length_b   1.000
_cell.length_c   1.000
_cell.angle_alpha   90.00
_cell.angle_beta   90.00
_cell.angle_gamma   90.00
#
_symmetry.space_group_name_H-M   'P 1'
#
loop_
_entity.id
_entity.type
_entity.pdbx_description
1 polymer ?
#
loop_
_entity_poly.entity_id
_entity_poly.type
_entity_poly.pdbx_seq_one_letter_code
_entity_poly.pdbx_strand_id
1 'polypeptide(L)'
;MWGMLLATMSLLLMGIGFRQSLVAPATSAPPAFLAGLLSGVIAIPMQMPMWFRVAHLTGAGLLLAVYFLSYRRAWHVRPDLADDPHVEFSVAGIGDNPNHLTLSADGGMAYVTALKGGTLTAVDLAAREVRGQVKLGKQAADVLALPDGRVLVSVMGGRGRLVVVDVQEGTVTPVEGVGMSRGMALSRDGSHVYVTSMSHDRVHLLAVDTLTVTATVPVGKRPNAVQVSRDGRLLYISVFASDAVKVIDVSTSETIATIAVGDRPRALSLNPDGDLLYVACMDGLFAVIDTNTLRAHRIKPQTWPGDIAAGQDVCYISDASHGTITVFEPGLTSAVTAVKLGPRAPFPLAVAPDGRVYAACQHDSTLVCVRTSAR
;
A
#
# COMPACT_ATOMS: atom_id res chain seq x y z
N MET A 1 -62.26 -10.74 10.53
CA MET A 1 -61.22 -9.83 11.04
C MET A 1 -59.84 -10.35 10.63
N TRP A 2 -59.56 -10.44 9.32
CA TRP A 2 -58.27 -10.89 8.73
C TRP A 2 -58.17 -10.45 7.25
N GLY A 3 -58.47 -9.17 6.96
CA GLY A 3 -58.57 -8.68 5.57
C GLY A 3 -58.02 -7.29 5.30
N MET A 4 -57.31 -6.66 6.25
CA MET A 4 -56.81 -5.27 6.12
C MET A 4 -55.30 -5.11 6.41
N LEU A 5 -54.52 -6.19 6.42
CA LEU A 5 -53.09 -6.17 6.75
C LEU A 5 -52.13 -6.21 5.54
N LEU A 6 -52.65 -6.22 4.31
CA LEU A 6 -51.84 -6.27 3.08
C LEU A 6 -51.93 -5.01 2.20
N ALA A 7 -52.79 -4.04 2.54
CA ALA A 7 -53.01 -2.85 1.69
C ALA A 7 -52.10 -1.65 2.00
N THR A 8 -51.46 -1.60 3.17
CA THR A 8 -50.58 -0.48 3.57
C THR A 8 -49.09 -0.73 3.31
N MET A 9 -48.67 -1.97 3.03
CA MET A 9 -47.27 -2.28 2.68
C MET A 9 -46.94 -2.03 1.19
N SER A 10 -47.94 -1.93 0.31
CA SER A 10 -47.73 -1.78 -1.13
C SER A 10 -47.65 -0.32 -1.61
N LEU A 11 -47.96 0.66 -0.75
CA LEU A 11 -47.97 2.08 -1.12
C LEU A 11 -46.62 2.80 -0.93
N LEU A 12 -45.62 2.16 -0.31
CA LEU A 12 -44.27 2.73 -0.22
C LEU A 12 -43.37 2.39 -1.42
N LEU A 13 -43.78 1.45 -2.28
CA LEU A 13 -42.95 0.98 -3.41
C LEU A 13 -43.38 1.53 -4.78
N MET A 14 -44.47 2.30 -4.88
CA MET A 14 -45.03 2.80 -6.16
C MET A 14 -44.82 4.31 -6.42
N GLY A 15 -43.91 4.96 -5.69
CA GLY A 15 -43.63 6.41 -5.82
C GLY A 15 -42.31 6.79 -6.50
N ILE A 16 -41.52 5.84 -7.00
CA ILE A 16 -40.23 6.14 -7.65
C ILE A 16 -40.41 6.14 -9.17
N GLY A 17 -40.98 7.23 -9.67
CA GLY A 17 -41.04 7.56 -11.08
C GLY A 17 -39.72 8.16 -11.56
N PHE A 18 -39.03 7.42 -12.42
CA PHE A 18 -37.89 7.88 -13.22
C PHE A 18 -38.24 9.13 -14.03
N ARG A 19 -37.46 10.22 -13.90
CA ARG A 19 -37.09 11.11 -15.03
C ARG A 19 -35.85 11.97 -14.71
N GLN A 20 -34.78 11.55 -15.38
CA GLN A 20 -33.54 12.20 -15.81
C GLN A 20 -33.29 13.73 -15.65
N SER A 21 -32.01 14.01 -15.32
CA SER A 21 -31.10 15.06 -15.82
C SER A 21 -31.05 16.42 -15.12
N LEU A 22 -29.95 16.69 -14.39
CA LEU A 22 -28.87 17.62 -14.77
C LEU A 22 -27.89 17.87 -13.59
N VAL A 23 -26.61 17.59 -13.83
CA VAL A 23 -25.36 18.26 -13.38
C VAL A 23 -25.24 18.68 -11.89
N ALA A 24 -24.25 18.08 -11.21
CA ALA A 24 -23.80 18.42 -9.85
C ALA A 24 -23.05 19.79 -9.79
N PRO A 25 -22.78 20.37 -8.59
CA PRO A 25 -21.63 19.91 -7.80
C PRO A 25 -21.84 19.84 -6.28
N ALA A 26 -20.86 19.20 -5.64
CA ALA A 26 -20.77 18.79 -4.24
C ALA A 26 -21.08 19.87 -3.18
N THR A 27 -21.86 19.48 -2.17
CA THR A 27 -21.64 19.85 -0.77
C THR A 27 -21.98 18.65 0.12
N SER A 28 -21.13 18.41 1.10
CA SER A 28 -21.26 17.38 2.13
C SER A 28 -22.46 17.65 3.04
N ALA A 29 -23.61 17.06 2.74
CA ALA A 29 -24.73 16.93 3.68
C ALA A 29 -25.40 15.56 3.45
N PRO A 30 -25.88 14.88 4.50
CA PRO A 30 -26.62 13.64 4.30
C PRO A 30 -27.90 13.95 3.49
N PRO A 31 -28.32 13.07 2.56
CA PRO A 31 -29.54 13.29 1.80
C PRO A 31 -30.75 13.38 2.74
N ALA A 32 -31.77 14.14 2.34
CA ALA A 32 -33.03 14.42 3.06
C ALA A 32 -33.82 13.20 3.58
N PHE A 33 -33.30 11.98 3.35
CA PHE A 33 -33.79 10.71 3.85
C PHE A 33 -33.81 10.60 5.38
N LEU A 34 -32.83 11.20 6.08
CA LEU A 34 -32.76 11.19 7.55
C LEU A 34 -33.87 12.05 8.19
N ALA A 35 -34.28 13.15 7.55
CA ALA A 35 -35.38 13.97 8.02
C ALA A 35 -36.73 13.24 7.90
N GLY A 36 -36.90 12.41 6.87
CA GLY A 36 -38.10 11.57 6.68
C GLY A 36 -38.24 10.45 7.70
N LEU A 37 -37.13 9.77 8.05
CA LEU A 37 -37.12 8.71 9.07
C LEU A 37 -37.35 9.26 10.49
N LEU A 38 -36.76 10.42 10.82
CA LEU A 38 -36.99 11.07 12.12
C LEU A 38 -38.41 11.65 12.25
N SER A 39 -38.99 12.17 11.16
CA SER A 39 -40.37 12.67 11.17
C SER A 39 -41.43 11.56 11.22
N GLY A 40 -41.15 10.39 10.64
CA GLY A 40 -42.02 9.20 10.74
C GLY A 40 -42.04 8.54 12.13
N VAL A 41 -40.99 8.71 12.93
CA VAL A 41 -40.92 8.20 14.33
C VAL A 41 -41.74 9.08 15.29
N ILE A 42 -42.06 10.32 14.92
CA ILE A 42 -42.71 11.30 15.82
C ILE A 42 -44.25 11.29 15.73
N ALA A 43 -44.85 10.59 14.76
CA ALA A 43 -46.30 10.51 14.62
C ALA A 43 -46.88 9.14 15.01
N ILE A 44 -46.61 8.65 16.23
CA ILE A 44 -47.35 7.51 16.80
C ILE A 44 -48.56 8.05 17.57
N PRO A 45 -49.81 7.80 17.15
CA PRO A 45 -50.97 8.28 17.88
C PRO A 45 -50.99 7.71 19.32
N MET A 46 -51.35 8.57 20.29
CA MET A 46 -51.35 8.25 21.73
C MET A 46 -52.25 7.06 22.14
N GLN A 47 -53.05 6.50 21.22
CA GLN A 47 -54.03 5.44 21.49
C GLN A 47 -53.58 3.99 21.18
N MET A 48 -52.33 3.76 20.75
CA MET A 48 -51.83 2.39 20.46
C MET A 48 -51.32 1.62 21.70
N PRO A 49 -51.48 0.27 21.75
CA PRO A 49 -50.94 -0.59 22.80
C PRO A 49 -49.41 -0.52 22.93
N MET A 50 -48.88 -0.53 24.17
CA MET A 50 -47.45 -0.38 24.44
C MET A 50 -46.55 -1.37 23.68
N TRP A 51 -46.97 -2.64 23.52
CA TRP A 51 -46.16 -3.66 22.83
C TRP A 51 -45.95 -3.35 21.34
N PHE A 52 -46.92 -2.68 20.69
CA PHE A 52 -46.81 -2.23 19.30
C PHE A 52 -45.79 -1.09 19.16
N ARG A 53 -45.73 -0.19 20.15
CA ARG A 53 -44.74 0.90 20.20
C ARG A 53 -43.33 0.38 20.41
N VAL A 54 -43.17 -0.61 21.29
CA VAL A 54 -41.89 -1.28 21.55
C VAL A 54 -41.40 -1.99 20.28
N ALA A 55 -42.27 -2.76 19.60
CA ALA A 55 -41.92 -3.45 18.35
C ALA A 55 -41.50 -2.49 17.22
N HIS A 56 -42.19 -1.35 17.06
CA HIS A 56 -41.83 -0.33 16.06
C HIS A 56 -40.50 0.36 16.37
N LEU A 57 -40.24 0.70 17.63
CA LEU A 57 -38.97 1.32 18.04
C LEU A 57 -37.80 0.34 17.88
N THR A 58 -37.99 -0.94 18.19
CA THR A 58 -36.95 -1.96 17.96
C THR A 58 -36.73 -2.24 16.47
N GLY A 59 -37.79 -2.26 15.65
CA GLY A 59 -37.68 -2.46 14.20
C GLY A 59 -37.04 -1.28 13.47
N ALA A 60 -37.41 -0.05 13.85
CA ALA A 60 -36.76 1.17 13.34
C ALA A 60 -35.31 1.28 13.82
N GLY A 61 -35.02 0.90 15.08
CA GLY A 61 -33.67 0.83 15.62
C GLY A 61 -32.79 -0.19 14.88
N LEU A 62 -33.34 -1.36 14.53
CA LEU A 62 -32.64 -2.37 13.74
C LEU A 62 -32.39 -1.89 12.30
N LEU A 63 -33.36 -1.23 11.66
CA LEU A 63 -33.19 -0.64 10.32
C LEU A 63 -32.17 0.50 10.31
N LEU A 64 -32.18 1.39 11.32
CA LEU A 64 -31.17 2.42 11.49
C LEU A 64 -29.80 1.80 11.76
N ALA A 65 -29.70 0.75 12.59
CA ALA A 65 -28.45 0.05 12.82
C ALA A 65 -27.91 -0.60 11.53
N VAL A 66 -28.74 -1.34 10.78
CA VAL A 66 -28.35 -1.92 9.47
C VAL A 66 -27.99 -0.83 8.47
N TYR A 67 -28.74 0.28 8.44
CA TYR A 67 -28.44 1.43 7.58
C TYR A 67 -27.10 2.08 7.96
N PHE A 68 -26.84 2.31 9.25
CA PHE A 68 -25.58 2.86 9.76
C PHE A 68 -24.40 1.90 9.56
N LEU A 69 -24.58 0.59 9.72
CA LEU A 69 -23.55 -0.41 9.42
C LEU A 69 -23.24 -0.46 7.92
N SER A 70 -24.26 -0.42 7.06
CA SER A 70 -24.09 -0.39 5.60
C SER A 70 -23.43 0.92 5.15
N TYR A 71 -23.81 2.06 5.74
CA TYR A 71 -23.19 3.35 5.45
C TYR A 71 -21.78 3.45 6.02
N ARG A 72 -21.47 2.90 7.20
CA ARG A 72 -20.11 2.91 7.79
C ARG A 72 -19.08 2.30 6.85
N ARG A 73 -19.42 1.27 6.08
CA ARG A 73 -18.56 0.76 5.00
C ARG A 73 -18.27 1.84 3.94
N ALA A 74 -19.30 2.59 3.53
CA ALA A 74 -19.19 3.69 2.57
C ALA A 74 -18.47 4.95 3.09
N TRP A 75 -18.31 5.14 4.41
CA TRP A 75 -17.52 6.25 4.96
C TRP A 75 -16.01 6.05 4.81
N HIS A 76 -15.55 4.80 4.77
CA HIS A 76 -14.13 4.45 4.71
C HIS A 76 -13.68 3.90 3.35
N VAL A 77 -14.62 3.61 2.45
CA VAL A 77 -14.34 3.24 1.06
C VAL A 77 -14.91 4.33 0.18
N ARG A 78 -14.10 4.91 -0.72
CA ARG A 78 -14.64 5.91 -1.66
C ARG A 78 -15.78 5.33 -2.48
N PRO A 79 -16.83 6.10 -2.81
CA PRO A 79 -18.01 5.61 -3.52
C PRO A 79 -17.71 4.87 -4.82
N ASP A 80 -16.66 5.26 -5.55
CA ASP A 80 -16.27 4.63 -6.82
C ASP A 80 -15.42 3.36 -6.66
N LEU A 81 -15.04 3.00 -5.43
CA LEU A 81 -14.41 1.73 -5.06
C LEU A 81 -15.36 0.82 -4.25
N ALA A 82 -16.51 1.34 -3.82
CA ALA A 82 -17.41 0.64 -2.91
C ALA A 82 -18.02 -0.64 -3.50
N ASP A 83 -18.01 -0.75 -4.84
CA ASP A 83 -18.56 -1.90 -5.56
C ASP A 83 -17.53 -3.00 -5.85
N ASP A 84 -16.22 -2.78 -5.62
CA ASP A 84 -15.20 -3.82 -5.82
C ASP A 84 -15.10 -4.71 -4.56
N PRO A 85 -15.40 -6.02 -4.65
CA PRO A 85 -15.42 -6.91 -3.49
C PRO A 85 -14.03 -7.15 -2.87
N HIS A 86 -12.95 -6.81 -3.58
CA HIS A 86 -11.59 -6.96 -3.09
C HIS A 86 -11.13 -5.74 -2.28
N VAL A 87 -11.81 -4.59 -2.36
CA VAL A 87 -11.40 -3.37 -1.63
C VAL A 87 -12.01 -3.35 -0.23
N GLU A 88 -11.16 -3.35 0.81
CA GLU A 88 -11.62 -3.28 2.20
C GLU A 88 -11.87 -1.85 2.68
N PHE A 89 -10.93 -0.93 2.39
CA PHE A 89 -11.00 0.48 2.74
C PHE A 89 -9.98 1.32 1.94
N SER A 90 -10.14 2.63 2.01
CA SER A 90 -9.22 3.60 1.42
C SER A 90 -8.99 4.79 2.36
N VAL A 91 -7.75 5.30 2.40
CA VAL A 91 -7.37 6.50 3.16
C VAL A 91 -6.82 7.55 2.20
N ALA A 92 -7.38 8.75 2.17
CA ALA A 92 -6.91 9.84 1.32
C ALA A 92 -5.83 10.69 2.03
N GLY A 93 -5.09 11.48 1.26
CA GLY A 93 -4.18 12.49 1.81
C GLY A 93 -2.76 11.97 2.08
N ILE A 94 -2.34 10.89 1.41
CA ILE A 94 -1.01 10.30 1.59
C ILE A 94 0.14 11.05 0.88
N GLY A 95 -0.18 12.16 0.21
CA GLY A 95 0.78 13.04 -0.46
C GLY A 95 0.79 12.87 -1.98
N ASP A 96 1.28 13.90 -2.68
CA ASP A 96 1.29 13.98 -4.16
C ASP A 96 2.34 13.03 -4.77
N ASN A 97 1.88 12.11 -5.62
CA ASN A 97 2.68 11.10 -6.30
C ASN A 97 3.45 10.18 -5.31
N PRO A 98 2.74 9.33 -4.53
CA PRO A 98 3.33 8.28 -3.70
C PRO A 98 4.30 7.39 -4.49
N ASN A 99 5.42 7.03 -3.88
CA ASN A 99 6.52 6.34 -4.55
C ASN A 99 7.02 5.09 -3.82
N HIS A 100 6.99 5.06 -2.49
CA HIS A 100 7.22 3.83 -1.73
C HIS A 100 6.32 3.79 -0.51
N LEU A 101 6.04 2.58 -0.02
CA LEU A 101 5.31 2.39 1.22
C LEU A 101 5.89 1.21 1.99
N THR A 102 5.87 1.30 3.32
CA THR A 102 6.30 0.23 4.21
C THR A 102 5.33 0.14 5.39
N LEU A 103 5.28 -1.02 6.02
CA LEU A 103 4.46 -1.26 7.21
C LEU A 103 5.35 -1.23 8.45
N SER A 104 4.81 -0.80 9.60
CA SER A 104 5.45 -1.04 10.89
C SER A 104 5.57 -2.54 11.16
N ALA A 105 6.51 -2.93 12.03
CA ALA A 105 6.76 -4.34 12.36
C ALA A 105 5.52 -5.08 12.92
N ASP A 106 4.64 -4.37 13.60
CA ASP A 106 3.36 -4.89 14.12
C ASP A 106 2.22 -4.86 13.08
N GLY A 107 2.45 -4.28 11.90
CA GLY A 107 1.45 -4.11 10.86
C GLY A 107 0.35 -3.08 11.17
N GLY A 108 0.48 -2.29 12.25
CA GLY A 108 -0.52 -1.30 12.66
C GLY A 108 -0.45 0.01 11.88
N MET A 109 0.72 0.38 11.39
CA MET A 109 0.98 1.63 10.67
C MET A 109 1.46 1.35 9.25
N ALA A 110 1.03 2.18 8.30
CA ALA A 110 1.66 2.32 6.99
C ALA A 110 2.36 3.67 6.89
N TYR A 111 3.59 3.66 6.40
CA TYR A 111 4.39 4.84 6.13
C TYR A 111 4.55 4.99 4.62
N VAL A 112 4.13 6.13 4.08
CA VAL A 112 4.09 6.37 2.63
C VAL A 112 4.94 7.58 2.29
N THR A 113 5.89 7.43 1.38
CA THR A 113 6.64 8.56 0.81
C THR A 113 5.98 9.04 -0.46
N ALA A 114 5.92 10.37 -0.60
CA ALA A 114 5.42 11.03 -1.80
C ALA A 114 6.59 11.70 -2.55
N LEU A 115 6.84 11.29 -3.79
CA LEU A 115 8.00 11.75 -4.56
C LEU A 115 7.86 13.23 -4.93
N LYS A 116 6.74 13.61 -5.54
CA LYS A 116 6.49 15.00 -5.92
C LYS A 116 6.13 15.86 -4.72
N GLY A 117 5.30 15.33 -3.83
CA GLY A 117 4.92 15.96 -2.58
C GLY A 117 6.10 16.18 -1.64
N GLY A 118 7.12 15.31 -1.71
CA GLY A 118 8.29 15.36 -0.84
C GLY A 118 7.93 15.23 0.64
N THR A 119 7.00 14.34 0.94
CA THR A 119 6.46 14.10 2.28
C THR A 119 6.63 12.64 2.68
N LEU A 120 6.67 12.40 3.98
CA LEU A 120 6.38 11.11 4.61
C LEU A 120 5.02 11.24 5.30
N THR A 121 4.12 10.31 5.04
CA THR A 121 2.80 10.25 5.68
C THR A 121 2.67 8.96 6.49
N ALA A 122 2.31 9.06 7.77
CA ALA A 122 1.95 7.90 8.59
C ALA A 122 0.43 7.73 8.62
N VAL A 123 -0.01 6.51 8.34
CA VAL A 123 -1.43 6.10 8.31
C VAL A 123 -1.63 5.00 9.34
N ASP A 124 -2.58 5.21 10.24
CA ASP A 124 -3.06 4.16 11.15
C ASP A 124 -4.04 3.27 10.39
N LEU A 125 -3.70 2.00 10.26
CA LEU A 125 -4.45 1.05 9.43
C LEU A 125 -5.71 0.53 10.14
N ALA A 126 -5.72 0.52 11.48
CA ALA A 126 -6.87 0.11 12.26
C ALA A 126 -7.93 1.23 12.29
N ALA A 127 -7.49 2.46 12.55
CA ALA A 127 -8.35 3.64 12.56
C ALA A 127 -8.65 4.17 11.15
N ARG A 128 -7.87 3.77 10.14
CA ARG A 128 -8.01 4.12 8.72
C ARG A 128 -7.89 5.63 8.49
N GLU A 129 -6.91 6.24 9.14
CA GLU A 129 -6.71 7.68 9.12
C GLU A 129 -5.24 8.08 9.09
N VAL A 130 -4.96 9.24 8.51
CA VAL A 130 -3.63 9.85 8.54
C VAL A 130 -3.36 10.34 9.96
N ARG A 131 -2.28 9.86 10.57
CA ARG A 131 -1.83 10.26 11.92
C ARG A 131 -0.87 11.44 11.91
N GLY A 132 -0.11 11.59 10.82
CA GLY A 132 0.86 12.67 10.70
C GLY A 132 1.47 12.70 9.30
N GLN A 133 1.93 13.88 8.91
CA GLN A 133 2.64 14.07 7.65
C GLN A 133 3.80 15.05 7.86
N VAL A 134 4.99 14.63 7.46
CA VAL A 134 6.24 15.38 7.64
C VAL A 134 6.78 15.79 6.28
N LYS A 135 7.18 17.05 6.14
CA LYS A 135 7.80 17.57 4.91
C LYS A 135 9.31 17.27 4.92
N LEU A 136 9.80 16.62 3.87
CA LEU A 136 11.18 16.15 3.78
C LEU A 136 12.04 16.88 2.73
N GLY A 137 11.39 17.55 1.78
CA GLY A 137 12.06 18.25 0.68
C GLY A 137 11.39 17.95 -0.66
N LYS A 138 12.17 17.64 -1.68
CA LYS A 138 11.68 17.13 -2.97
C LYS A 138 12.16 15.69 -3.16
N GLN A 139 11.37 14.85 -3.82
CA GLN A 139 11.72 13.47 -4.16
C GLN A 139 12.00 12.58 -2.94
N ALA A 140 11.05 12.52 -2.00
CA ALA A 140 11.05 11.47 -1.00
C ALA A 140 10.81 10.13 -1.72
N ALA A 141 11.78 9.24 -1.64
CA ALA A 141 11.88 8.07 -2.49
C ALA A 141 11.48 6.81 -1.74
N ASP A 142 12.43 6.17 -1.07
CA ASP A 142 12.20 4.93 -0.32
C ASP A 142 11.98 5.21 1.17
N VAL A 143 11.32 4.28 1.85
CA VAL A 143 10.97 4.36 3.27
C VAL A 143 11.10 3.00 3.95
N LEU A 144 11.67 3.01 5.16
CA LEU A 144 11.82 1.83 6.00
C LEU A 144 11.43 2.18 7.45
N ALA A 145 10.48 1.43 8.01
CA ALA A 145 10.15 1.51 9.43
C ALA A 145 11.16 0.68 10.24
N LEU A 146 11.76 1.28 11.27
CA LEU A 146 12.65 0.58 12.18
C LEU A 146 11.86 -0.06 13.34
N PRO A 147 12.40 -1.12 13.98
CA PRO A 147 11.72 -1.80 15.08
C PRO A 147 11.43 -0.92 16.31
N ASP A 148 12.21 0.14 16.49
CA ASP A 148 12.06 1.12 17.57
C ASP A 148 11.04 2.23 17.28
N GLY A 149 10.36 2.18 16.13
CA GLY A 149 9.35 3.14 15.72
C GLY A 149 9.87 4.34 14.93
N ARG A 150 11.20 4.52 14.83
CA ARG A 150 11.79 5.54 13.94
C ARG A 150 11.56 5.15 12.47
N VAL A 151 11.50 6.14 11.58
CA VAL A 151 11.31 5.90 10.15
C VAL A 151 12.47 6.47 9.36
N LEU A 152 13.18 5.61 8.62
CA LEU A 152 14.20 6.05 7.67
C LEU A 152 13.56 6.39 6.33
N VAL A 153 14.01 7.49 5.74
CA VAL A 153 13.55 7.93 4.41
C VAL A 153 14.72 8.36 3.55
N SER A 154 14.79 7.79 2.35
CA SER A 154 15.64 8.29 1.28
C SER A 154 15.01 9.54 0.65
N VAL A 155 15.77 10.63 0.56
CA VAL A 155 15.36 11.88 -0.11
C VAL A 155 16.35 12.17 -1.21
N MET A 156 15.91 12.14 -2.47
CA MET A 156 16.80 12.26 -3.63
C MET A 156 16.95 13.68 -4.17
N GLY A 157 16.10 14.61 -3.74
CA GLY A 157 16.17 15.98 -4.21
C GLY A 157 17.50 16.65 -3.84
N GLY A 158 18.03 17.49 -4.74
CA GLY A 158 19.29 18.19 -4.53
C GLY A 158 20.49 17.25 -4.59
N ARG A 159 21.32 17.21 -3.54
CA ARG A 159 22.48 16.29 -3.44
C ARG A 159 22.11 14.88 -3.00
N GLY A 160 20.84 14.64 -2.64
CA GLY A 160 20.38 13.40 -2.05
C GLY A 160 20.90 13.19 -0.62
N ARG A 161 20.09 12.58 0.24
CA ARG A 161 20.45 12.24 1.62
C ARG A 161 19.55 11.14 2.16
N LEU A 162 20.02 10.49 3.22
CA LEU A 162 19.19 9.70 4.11
C LEU A 162 18.76 10.56 5.30
N VAL A 163 17.52 10.43 5.75
CA VAL A 163 17.04 11.07 6.98
C VAL A 163 16.32 10.04 7.84
N VAL A 164 16.41 10.22 9.16
CA VAL A 164 15.51 9.58 10.12
C VAL A 164 14.43 10.58 10.53
N VAL A 165 13.20 10.11 10.63
CA VAL A 165 12.01 10.90 10.92
C VAL A 165 11.32 10.34 12.14
N ASP A 166 11.06 11.19 13.12
CA ASP A 166 10.01 10.96 14.11
C ASP A 166 8.74 11.63 13.59
N VAL A 167 7.72 10.83 13.29
CA VAL A 167 6.48 11.35 12.69
C VAL A 167 5.60 12.06 13.73
N GLN A 168 5.66 11.67 15.00
CA GLN A 168 4.84 12.27 16.04
C GLN A 168 5.37 13.65 16.42
N GLU A 169 6.69 13.77 16.57
CA GLU A 169 7.35 15.03 16.87
C GLU A 169 7.57 15.90 15.62
N GLY A 170 7.48 15.30 14.43
CA GLY A 170 7.78 15.95 13.15
C GLY A 170 9.27 16.28 12.97
N THR A 171 10.15 15.63 13.73
CA THR A 171 11.59 15.87 13.68
C THR A 171 12.20 15.12 12.50
N VAL A 172 13.14 15.77 11.80
CA VAL A 172 13.84 15.22 10.64
C VAL A 172 15.33 15.40 10.85
N THR A 173 16.03 14.29 11.07
CA THR A 173 17.47 14.29 11.38
C THR A 173 18.23 13.67 10.22
N PRO A 174 19.18 14.40 9.58
CA PRO A 174 20.04 13.82 8.54
C PRO A 174 20.89 12.66 9.08
N VAL A 175 21.06 11.64 8.24
CA VAL A 175 22.01 10.56 8.48
C VAL A 175 23.22 10.78 7.58
N GLU A 176 24.37 11.03 8.20
CA GLU A 176 25.59 11.45 7.51
C GLU A 176 26.31 10.29 6.79
N GLY A 177 27.08 10.63 5.76
CA GLY A 177 27.97 9.68 5.07
C GLY A 177 27.32 8.79 3.99
N VAL A 178 25.99 8.78 3.87
CA VAL A 178 25.28 7.89 2.93
C VAL A 178 25.21 8.46 1.50
N GLY A 179 25.04 9.78 1.35
CA GLY A 179 24.87 10.46 0.06
C GLY A 179 23.46 10.27 -0.52
N MET A 180 23.35 10.24 -1.86
CA MET A 180 22.07 10.01 -2.56
C MET A 180 21.65 8.55 -2.41
N SER A 181 20.94 8.26 -1.31
CA SER A 181 20.38 6.93 -1.05
C SER A 181 19.18 6.63 -1.93
N ARG A 182 18.83 5.34 -2.05
CA ARG A 182 17.61 4.87 -2.71
C ARG A 182 16.99 3.78 -1.83
N GLY A 183 17.14 2.50 -2.19
CA GLY A 183 16.62 1.34 -1.50
C GLY A 183 17.27 1.05 -0.15
N MET A 184 16.46 0.59 0.81
CA MET A 184 16.85 0.20 2.15
C MET A 184 16.30 -1.18 2.54
N ALA A 185 17.05 -1.95 3.32
CA ALA A 185 16.57 -3.19 3.91
C ALA A 185 17.14 -3.40 5.32
N LEU A 186 16.32 -3.93 6.22
CA LEU A 186 16.77 -4.29 7.57
C LEU A 186 17.41 -5.69 7.55
N SER A 187 18.54 -5.82 8.24
CA SER A 187 19.12 -7.13 8.57
C SER A 187 18.16 -8.00 9.39
N ARG A 188 18.33 -9.32 9.32
CA ARG A 188 17.35 -10.24 9.90
C ARG A 188 17.24 -10.16 11.43
N ASP A 189 18.37 -9.86 12.09
CA ASP A 189 18.48 -9.63 13.52
C ASP A 189 18.08 -8.22 13.95
N GLY A 190 17.81 -7.31 12.99
CA GLY A 190 17.43 -5.93 13.24
C GLY A 190 18.58 -5.03 13.69
N SER A 191 19.85 -5.48 13.60
CA SER A 191 20.99 -4.73 14.12
C SER A 191 21.57 -3.72 13.12
N HIS A 192 21.37 -3.98 11.83
CA HIS A 192 21.86 -3.17 10.70
C HIS A 192 20.79 -2.82 9.68
N VAL A 193 20.95 -1.65 9.03
CA VAL A 193 20.25 -1.27 7.81
C VAL A 193 21.22 -1.27 6.65
N TYR A 194 20.87 -1.97 5.57
CA TYR A 194 21.56 -1.89 4.28
C TYR A 194 20.93 -0.76 3.47
N VAL A 195 21.75 0.20 3.01
CA VAL A 195 21.28 1.35 2.26
C VAL A 195 22.05 1.46 0.95
N THR A 196 21.36 1.32 -0.18
CA THR A 196 21.95 1.59 -1.49
C THR A 196 22.20 3.08 -1.66
N SER A 197 23.38 3.45 -2.17
CA SER A 197 23.76 4.83 -2.48
C SER A 197 24.12 4.96 -3.95
N MET A 198 23.28 5.70 -4.68
CA MET A 198 23.45 5.95 -6.10
C MET A 198 24.63 6.86 -6.40
N SER A 199 24.98 7.78 -5.49
CA SER A 199 26.11 8.69 -5.69
C SER A 199 27.46 8.06 -5.34
N HIS A 200 27.47 7.01 -4.52
CA HIS A 200 28.70 6.36 -4.05
C HIS A 200 28.92 4.96 -4.66
N ASP A 201 28.00 4.49 -5.52
CA ASP A 201 28.05 3.21 -6.23
C ASP A 201 28.27 1.98 -5.31
N ARG A 202 27.65 2.04 -4.12
CA ARG A 202 27.84 1.08 -3.03
C ARG A 202 26.57 0.89 -2.20
N VAL A 203 26.59 -0.15 -1.37
CA VAL A 203 25.69 -0.32 -0.22
C VAL A 203 26.42 0.08 1.05
N HIS A 204 25.78 0.90 1.88
CA HIS A 204 26.25 1.22 3.23
C HIS A 204 25.54 0.32 4.24
N LEU A 205 26.28 -0.18 5.22
CA LEU A 205 25.74 -0.85 6.39
C LEU A 205 25.72 0.17 7.52
N LEU A 206 24.55 0.43 8.09
CA LEU A 206 24.39 1.35 9.22
C LEU A 206 23.98 0.53 10.45
N ALA A 207 24.62 0.76 11.59
CA ALA A 207 24.10 0.23 12.86
C ALA A 207 22.77 0.91 13.19
N VAL A 208 21.74 0.14 13.56
CA VAL A 208 20.38 0.66 13.79
C VAL A 208 20.34 1.63 14.96
N ASP A 209 21.02 1.33 16.06
CA ASP A 209 20.97 2.14 17.27
C ASP A 209 21.49 3.57 17.05
N THR A 210 22.64 3.67 16.36
CA THR A 210 23.35 4.94 16.16
C THR A 210 23.11 5.58 14.80
N LEU A 211 22.60 4.81 13.83
CA LEU A 211 22.50 5.17 12.41
C LEU A 211 23.84 5.60 11.79
N THR A 212 24.95 5.11 12.32
CA THR A 212 26.29 5.38 11.78
C THR A 212 26.70 4.31 10.80
N VAL A 213 27.35 4.70 9.70
CA VAL A 213 27.92 3.76 8.73
C VAL A 213 29.03 2.94 9.39
N THR A 214 28.86 1.61 9.45
CA THR A 214 29.83 0.65 10.02
C THR A 214 30.66 -0.03 8.94
N ALA A 215 30.11 -0.20 7.74
CA ALA A 215 30.81 -0.78 6.60
C ALA A 215 30.21 -0.30 5.27
N THR A 216 30.96 -0.50 4.18
CA THR A 216 30.44 -0.25 2.83
C THR A 216 30.88 -1.32 1.85
N VAL A 217 30.00 -1.70 0.93
CA VAL A 217 30.24 -2.73 -0.08
C VAL A 217 30.10 -2.12 -1.47
N PRO A 218 31.14 -2.09 -2.32
CA PRO A 218 31.03 -1.65 -3.71
C PRO A 218 30.15 -2.59 -4.53
N VAL A 219 29.18 -2.05 -5.25
CA VAL A 219 28.21 -2.89 -6.00
C VAL A 219 28.06 -2.48 -7.46
N GLY A 220 28.69 -1.38 -7.87
CA GLY A 220 28.62 -0.88 -9.24
C GLY A 220 27.65 0.28 -9.37
N LYS A 221 27.47 0.75 -10.59
CA LYS A 221 26.88 2.07 -10.83
C LYS A 221 25.39 2.12 -10.56
N ARG A 222 24.97 3.12 -9.76
CA ARG A 222 23.55 3.43 -9.48
C ARG A 222 22.77 2.22 -8.92
N PRO A 223 23.16 1.64 -7.76
CA PRO A 223 22.33 0.64 -7.09
C PRO A 223 20.96 1.24 -6.71
N ASN A 224 19.89 0.46 -6.84
CA ASN A 224 18.53 0.95 -6.61
C ASN A 224 17.83 0.32 -5.41
N ALA A 225 17.48 -0.97 -5.48
CA ALA A 225 16.85 -1.69 -4.38
C ALA A 225 17.83 -2.69 -3.76
N VAL A 226 17.62 -3.00 -2.49
CA VAL A 226 18.32 -4.04 -1.76
C VAL A 226 17.30 -4.89 -1.01
N GLN A 227 17.52 -6.21 -0.99
CA GLN A 227 16.76 -7.17 -0.19
C GLN A 227 17.74 -8.09 0.54
N VAL A 228 17.39 -8.48 1.76
CA VAL A 228 18.15 -9.44 2.56
C VAL A 228 17.50 -10.81 2.39
N SER A 229 18.31 -11.82 2.09
CA SER A 229 17.87 -13.22 2.08
C SER A 229 17.26 -13.65 3.42
N ARG A 230 16.38 -14.66 3.40
CA ARG A 230 15.64 -15.14 4.58
C ARG A 230 16.56 -15.57 5.74
N ASP A 231 17.70 -16.15 5.42
CA ASP A 231 18.72 -16.59 6.39
C ASP A 231 19.73 -15.49 6.78
N GLY A 232 19.63 -14.30 6.17
CA GLY A 232 20.50 -13.16 6.43
C GLY A 232 21.89 -13.26 5.80
N ARG A 233 22.20 -14.28 5.00
CA ARG A 233 23.56 -14.53 4.49
C ARG A 233 23.89 -13.76 3.22
N LEU A 234 22.87 -13.47 2.41
CA LEU A 234 22.99 -12.82 1.11
C LEU A 234 22.23 -11.50 1.04
N LEU A 235 22.77 -10.54 0.29
CA LEU A 235 22.08 -9.36 -0.21
C LEU A 235 21.80 -9.49 -1.71
N TYR A 236 20.58 -9.17 -2.11
CA TYR A 236 20.19 -9.02 -3.50
C TYR A 236 20.05 -7.55 -3.83
N ILE A 237 20.77 -7.06 -4.84
CA ILE A 237 20.84 -5.63 -5.14
C ILE A 237 20.57 -5.41 -6.62
N SER A 238 19.55 -4.62 -6.93
CA SER A 238 19.30 -4.22 -8.31
C SER A 238 20.24 -3.08 -8.69
N VAL A 239 20.98 -3.26 -9.79
CA VAL A 239 22.00 -2.29 -10.24
C VAL A 239 21.58 -1.72 -11.59
N PHE A 240 21.13 -0.46 -11.58
CA PHE A 240 20.51 0.18 -12.75
C PHE A 240 21.39 0.19 -14.00
N ALA A 241 22.68 0.45 -13.84
CA ALA A 241 23.58 0.58 -14.98
C ALA A 241 24.14 -0.75 -15.47
N SER A 242 23.82 -1.86 -14.79
CA SER A 242 24.29 -3.21 -15.13
C SER A 242 23.17 -4.11 -15.65
N ASP A 243 21.93 -3.63 -15.66
CA ASP A 243 20.74 -4.41 -16.08
C ASP A 243 20.68 -5.79 -15.42
N ALA A 244 21.06 -5.82 -14.13
CA ALA A 244 21.32 -7.04 -13.37
C ALA A 244 20.99 -6.88 -11.88
N VAL A 245 20.76 -8.03 -11.24
CA VAL A 245 20.79 -8.18 -9.79
C VAL A 245 22.15 -8.73 -9.38
N LYS A 246 22.83 -8.05 -8.47
CA LYS A 246 24.02 -8.58 -7.80
C LYS A 246 23.65 -9.32 -6.53
N VAL A 247 24.34 -10.42 -6.30
CA VAL A 247 24.23 -11.22 -5.08
C VAL A 247 25.52 -11.08 -4.30
N ILE A 248 25.43 -10.63 -3.06
CA ILE A 248 26.58 -10.34 -2.20
C ILE A 248 26.51 -11.23 -0.96
N ASP A 249 27.62 -11.88 -0.62
CA ASP A 249 27.74 -12.56 0.67
C ASP A 249 27.99 -11.53 1.78
N VAL A 250 27.14 -11.54 2.80
CA VAL A 250 27.18 -10.56 3.90
C VAL A 250 28.45 -10.69 4.73
N SER A 251 28.97 -11.91 4.92
CA SER A 251 30.13 -12.17 5.78
C SER A 251 31.44 -11.75 5.13
N THR A 252 31.58 -11.91 3.81
CA THR A 252 32.80 -11.55 3.08
C THR A 252 32.70 -10.19 2.40
N SER A 253 31.50 -9.64 2.25
CA SER A 253 31.22 -8.44 1.44
C SER A 253 31.61 -8.61 -0.03
N GLU A 254 31.64 -9.82 -0.55
CA GLU A 254 32.00 -10.12 -1.93
C GLU A 254 30.78 -10.37 -2.81
N THR A 255 30.85 -9.94 -4.08
CA THR A 255 29.83 -10.31 -5.07
C THR A 255 30.04 -11.76 -5.49
N ILE A 256 29.08 -12.64 -5.16
CA ILE A 256 29.13 -14.06 -5.54
C ILE A 256 28.42 -14.36 -6.85
N ALA A 257 27.51 -13.49 -7.29
CA ALA A 257 26.85 -13.61 -8.59
C ALA A 257 26.39 -12.27 -9.16
N THR A 258 26.29 -12.20 -10.48
CA THR A 258 25.64 -11.11 -11.23
C THR A 258 24.65 -11.74 -12.20
N ILE A 259 23.36 -11.51 -11.96
CA ILE A 259 22.27 -12.17 -12.64
C ILE A 259 21.60 -11.17 -13.58
N ALA A 260 21.73 -11.37 -14.89
CA ALA A 260 21.17 -10.46 -15.88
C ALA A 260 19.64 -10.57 -15.93
N VAL A 261 18.94 -9.45 -15.83
CA VAL A 261 17.47 -9.34 -15.82
C VAL A 261 17.00 -8.46 -16.98
N GLY A 262 16.00 -7.59 -16.80
CA GLY A 262 15.67 -6.52 -17.75
C GLY A 262 16.39 -5.21 -17.46
N ASP A 263 16.14 -4.21 -18.29
CA ASP A 263 16.82 -2.92 -18.22
C ASP A 263 16.42 -2.14 -16.95
N ARG A 264 17.43 -1.58 -16.28
CA ARG A 264 17.29 -0.74 -15.08
C ARG A 264 16.35 -1.38 -14.03
N PRO A 265 16.72 -2.52 -13.44
CA PRO A 265 15.89 -3.21 -12.44
C PRO A 265 15.66 -2.31 -11.21
N ARG A 266 14.39 -2.06 -10.87
CA ARG A 266 13.97 -1.07 -9.87
C ARG A 266 13.53 -1.68 -8.55
N ALA A 267 12.54 -2.55 -8.57
CA ALA A 267 11.98 -3.13 -7.35
C ALA A 267 12.45 -4.59 -7.20
N LEU A 268 12.63 -4.99 -5.95
CA LEU A 268 12.97 -6.35 -5.55
C LEU A 268 12.02 -6.79 -4.45
N SER A 269 11.45 -7.98 -4.57
CA SER A 269 10.62 -8.57 -3.53
C SER A 269 10.95 -10.05 -3.38
N LEU A 270 11.37 -10.44 -2.19
CA LEU A 270 11.64 -11.84 -1.87
C LEU A 270 10.33 -12.47 -1.37
N ASN A 271 10.01 -13.68 -1.84
CA ASN A 271 8.87 -14.39 -1.28
C ASN A 271 9.16 -14.80 0.19
N PRO A 272 8.11 -15.08 0.99
CA PRO A 272 8.30 -15.47 2.38
C PRO A 272 9.20 -16.70 2.56
N ASP A 273 9.20 -17.65 1.62
CA ASP A 273 10.06 -18.82 1.65
C ASP A 273 11.53 -18.55 1.32
N GLY A 274 11.81 -17.43 0.65
CA GLY A 274 13.17 -17.00 0.33
C GLY A 274 13.79 -17.73 -0.85
N ASP A 275 13.05 -18.64 -1.50
CA ASP A 275 13.49 -19.42 -2.66
C ASP A 275 13.26 -18.67 -4.00
N LEU A 276 12.41 -17.64 -4.01
CA LEU A 276 12.12 -16.81 -5.18
C LEU A 276 12.31 -15.31 -4.90
N LEU A 277 13.08 -14.66 -5.76
CA LEU A 277 13.23 -13.20 -5.80
C LEU A 277 12.59 -12.63 -7.07
N TYR A 278 11.59 -11.78 -6.90
CA TYR A 278 10.91 -11.08 -7.98
C TYR A 278 11.56 -9.73 -8.26
N VAL A 279 11.69 -9.38 -9.54
CA VAL A 279 12.39 -8.18 -10.02
C VAL A 279 11.51 -7.44 -11.04
N ALA A 280 11.25 -6.14 -10.82
CA ALA A 280 10.61 -5.28 -11.82
C ALA A 280 11.65 -4.43 -12.54
N CYS A 281 11.57 -4.38 -13.86
CA CYS A 281 12.50 -3.64 -14.72
C CYS A 281 11.78 -2.48 -15.43
N MET A 282 12.52 -1.43 -15.82
CA MET A 282 11.91 -0.23 -16.42
C MET A 282 11.60 -0.39 -17.92
N ASP A 283 12.12 -1.43 -18.57
CA ASP A 283 11.75 -1.84 -19.92
C ASP A 283 10.42 -2.60 -20.00
N GLY A 284 9.75 -2.78 -18.84
CA GLY A 284 8.51 -3.52 -18.72
C GLY A 284 8.69 -5.01 -18.48
N LEU A 285 9.93 -5.50 -18.36
CA LEU A 285 10.18 -6.90 -18.00
C LEU A 285 10.05 -7.12 -16.49
N PHE A 286 9.65 -8.33 -16.16
CA PHE A 286 9.80 -8.90 -14.83
C PHE A 286 10.79 -10.05 -14.90
N ALA A 287 11.51 -10.29 -13.82
CA ALA A 287 12.28 -11.51 -13.68
C ALA A 287 11.92 -12.21 -12.37
N VAL A 288 11.89 -13.53 -12.41
CA VAL A 288 11.88 -14.37 -11.22
C VAL A 288 13.23 -15.03 -11.13
N ILE A 289 13.92 -14.84 -10.01
CA ILE A 289 15.20 -15.47 -9.73
C ILE A 289 14.96 -16.56 -8.70
N ASP A 290 15.29 -17.80 -9.07
CA ASP A 290 15.42 -18.89 -8.11
C ASP A 290 16.69 -18.64 -7.29
N THR A 291 16.55 -18.46 -5.98
CA THR A 291 17.66 -18.05 -5.10
C THR A 291 18.61 -19.20 -4.75
N ASN A 292 18.16 -20.45 -4.90
CA ASN A 292 18.97 -21.64 -4.68
C ASN A 292 19.93 -21.89 -5.86
N THR A 293 19.51 -21.54 -7.08
CA THR A 293 20.27 -21.77 -8.31
C THR A 293 20.84 -20.49 -8.91
N LEU A 294 20.39 -19.32 -8.45
CA LEU A 294 20.74 -17.99 -8.95
C LEU A 294 20.44 -17.81 -10.45
N ARG A 295 19.39 -18.47 -10.93
CA ARG A 295 18.94 -18.40 -12.33
C ARG A 295 17.70 -17.52 -12.44
N ALA A 296 17.73 -16.61 -13.41
CA ALA A 296 16.59 -15.76 -13.73
C ALA A 296 15.74 -16.36 -14.86
N HIS A 297 14.42 -16.31 -14.68
CA HIS A 297 13.45 -16.42 -15.75
C HIS A 297 12.82 -15.05 -16.01
N ARG A 298 13.02 -14.51 -17.21
CA ARG A 298 12.46 -13.21 -17.62
C ARG A 298 11.09 -13.40 -18.27
N ILE A 299 10.17 -12.53 -17.90
CA ILE A 299 8.78 -12.57 -18.28
C ILE A 299 8.40 -11.18 -18.76
N LYS A 300 7.75 -11.12 -19.91
CA LYS A 300 7.20 -9.88 -20.45
C LYS A 300 5.69 -9.89 -20.24
N PRO A 301 5.21 -9.39 -19.10
CA PRO A 301 3.78 -9.20 -18.96
C PRO A 301 3.32 -8.10 -19.90
N GLN A 302 2.05 -8.13 -20.24
CA GLN A 302 1.42 -7.12 -21.10
C GLN A 302 1.07 -5.85 -20.29
N THR A 303 1.94 -5.45 -19.36
CA THR A 303 1.71 -4.40 -18.36
C THR A 303 2.97 -3.57 -18.13
N TRP A 304 2.83 -2.37 -17.54
CA TRP A 304 3.98 -1.57 -17.09
C TRP A 304 4.17 -1.75 -15.57
N PRO A 305 5.19 -2.52 -15.11
CA PRO A 305 5.54 -2.65 -13.69
C PRO A 305 5.67 -1.31 -12.98
N GLY A 306 4.83 -1.08 -11.97
CA GLY A 306 5.09 -0.11 -10.91
C GLY A 306 6.00 -0.71 -9.86
N ASP A 307 5.43 -1.52 -8.98
CA ASP A 307 6.10 -2.13 -7.87
C ASP A 307 5.74 -3.60 -7.75
N ILE A 308 6.50 -4.31 -6.92
CA ILE A 308 6.30 -5.72 -6.66
C ILE A 308 6.25 -5.95 -5.15
N ALA A 309 5.24 -6.68 -4.71
CA ALA A 309 5.21 -7.20 -3.35
C ALA A 309 4.84 -8.69 -3.37
N ALA A 310 5.68 -9.53 -2.76
CA ALA A 310 5.42 -10.95 -2.61
C ALA A 310 4.53 -11.21 -1.39
N GLY A 311 3.50 -12.02 -1.59
CA GLY A 311 2.77 -12.72 -0.52
C GLY A 311 3.27 -14.16 -0.37
N GLN A 312 2.62 -14.93 0.50
CA GLN A 312 3.00 -16.33 0.80
C GLN A 312 3.07 -17.20 -0.47
N ASP A 313 1.99 -17.23 -1.24
CA ASP A 313 1.85 -18.12 -2.40
C ASP A 313 1.61 -17.36 -3.71
N VAL A 314 1.71 -16.03 -3.70
CA VAL A 314 1.43 -15.18 -4.85
C VAL A 314 2.34 -13.97 -4.86
N CYS A 315 2.50 -13.37 -6.03
CA CYS A 315 3.18 -12.10 -6.19
C CYS A 315 2.19 -11.04 -6.70
N TYR A 316 2.21 -9.87 -6.08
CA TYR A 316 1.41 -8.72 -6.49
C TYR A 316 2.27 -7.76 -7.31
N ILE A 317 1.71 -7.34 -8.44
CA ILE A 317 2.35 -6.43 -9.37
C ILE A 317 1.39 -5.27 -9.62
N SER A 318 1.83 -4.05 -9.33
CA SER A 318 1.04 -2.87 -9.70
C SER A 318 1.27 -2.50 -11.16
N ASP A 319 0.18 -2.13 -11.83
CA ASP A 319 0.19 -1.51 -13.14
C ASP A 319 -0.43 -0.12 -13.03
N ALA A 320 0.45 0.88 -12.97
CA ALA A 320 0.04 2.27 -12.86
C ALA A 320 -0.71 2.75 -14.12
N SER A 321 -0.44 2.16 -15.28
CA SER A 321 -0.99 2.59 -16.58
C SER A 321 -2.41 2.08 -16.77
N HIS A 322 -2.70 0.85 -16.34
CA HIS A 322 -4.03 0.25 -16.41
C HIS A 322 -4.83 0.39 -15.12
N GLY A 323 -4.21 0.85 -14.03
CA GLY A 323 -4.91 1.09 -12.78
C GLY A 323 -5.23 -0.18 -12.01
N THR A 324 -4.38 -1.20 -12.10
CA THR A 324 -4.65 -2.53 -11.56
C THR A 324 -3.55 -3.02 -10.63
N ILE A 325 -3.90 -3.94 -9.75
CA ILE A 325 -2.96 -4.83 -9.09
C ILE A 325 -3.19 -6.22 -9.67
N THR A 326 -2.19 -6.75 -10.35
CA THR A 326 -2.24 -8.08 -10.94
C THR A 326 -1.59 -9.07 -9.98
N VAL A 327 -2.28 -10.18 -9.73
CA VAL A 327 -1.82 -11.28 -8.88
C VAL A 327 -1.30 -12.37 -9.78
N PHE A 328 -0.10 -12.86 -9.49
CA PHE A 328 0.54 -13.92 -10.22
C PHE A 328 0.86 -15.10 -9.30
N GLU A 329 0.81 -16.31 -9.86
CA GLU A 329 1.35 -17.51 -9.20
C GLU A 329 2.88 -17.40 -9.04
N PRO A 330 3.49 -18.21 -8.15
CA PRO A 330 4.93 -18.29 -8.03
C PRO A 330 5.55 -18.65 -9.39
N GLY A 331 6.60 -17.93 -9.80
CA GLY A 331 7.19 -18.06 -11.13
C GLY A 331 6.59 -17.15 -12.21
N LEU A 332 5.55 -16.36 -11.90
CA LEU A 332 4.98 -15.28 -12.73
C LEU A 332 4.54 -15.68 -14.17
N THR A 333 4.27 -16.96 -14.44
CA THR A 333 3.97 -17.44 -15.80
C THR A 333 2.56 -17.07 -16.28
N SER A 334 1.62 -16.90 -15.35
CA SER A 334 0.26 -16.46 -15.65
C SER A 334 -0.35 -15.66 -14.49
N ALA A 335 -1.23 -14.72 -14.83
CA ALA A 335 -1.97 -13.95 -13.84
C ALA A 335 -3.18 -14.78 -13.35
N VAL A 336 -3.38 -14.79 -12.03
CA VAL A 336 -4.50 -15.48 -11.36
C VAL A 336 -5.72 -14.57 -11.30
N THR A 337 -5.51 -13.30 -10.96
CA THR A 337 -6.57 -12.30 -10.86
C THR A 337 -6.00 -10.89 -11.02
N ALA A 338 -6.87 -9.94 -11.33
CA ALA A 338 -6.53 -8.52 -11.35
C ALA A 338 -7.56 -7.73 -10.55
N VAL A 339 -7.10 -6.96 -9.57
CA VAL A 339 -7.94 -6.02 -8.81
C VAL A 339 -7.89 -4.68 -9.50
N LYS A 340 -9.06 -4.10 -9.82
CA LYS A 340 -9.16 -2.86 -10.57
C LYS A 340 -9.36 -1.68 -9.61
N LEU A 341 -8.35 -0.82 -9.53
CA LEU A 341 -8.41 0.40 -8.73
C LEU A 341 -8.86 1.62 -9.56
N GLY A 342 -9.17 1.44 -10.84
CA GLY A 342 -9.59 2.52 -11.73
C GLY A 342 -8.41 3.41 -12.13
N PRO A 343 -8.62 4.68 -12.54
CA PRO A 343 -7.56 5.54 -13.12
C PRO A 343 -6.53 6.03 -12.09
N ARG A 344 -6.44 5.39 -10.92
CA ARG A 344 -5.71 5.83 -9.73
C ARG A 344 -4.20 5.66 -9.82
N ALA A 345 -3.74 4.86 -10.77
CA ALA A 345 -2.33 4.53 -10.95
C ALA A 345 -1.68 3.99 -9.66
N PRO A 346 -2.05 2.77 -9.21
CA PRO A 346 -1.35 2.15 -8.09
C PRO A 346 0.12 1.99 -8.43
N PHE A 347 0.98 2.38 -7.50
CA PHE A 347 2.42 2.27 -7.70
C PHE A 347 3.07 1.47 -6.58
N PRO A 348 3.42 2.01 -5.40
CA PRO A 348 4.05 1.17 -4.41
C PRO A 348 3.03 0.23 -3.77
N LEU A 349 3.50 -0.96 -3.42
CA LEU A 349 2.74 -2.02 -2.78
C LEU A 349 3.43 -2.46 -1.49
N ALA A 350 2.66 -2.84 -0.48
CA ALA A 350 3.15 -3.71 0.58
C ALA A 350 2.12 -4.75 0.97
N VAL A 351 2.61 -5.90 1.43
CA VAL A 351 1.77 -7.02 1.86
C VAL A 351 1.96 -7.18 3.36
N ALA A 352 0.84 -7.20 4.10
CA ALA A 352 0.84 -7.53 5.51
C ALA A 352 0.90 -9.05 5.73
N PRO A 353 1.36 -9.52 6.91
CA PRO A 353 1.41 -10.95 7.23
C PRO A 353 0.05 -11.66 7.16
N ASP A 354 -1.06 -10.93 7.30
CA ASP A 354 -2.41 -11.45 7.20
C ASP A 354 -2.93 -11.56 5.75
N GLY A 355 -2.08 -11.26 4.76
CA GLY A 355 -2.38 -11.34 3.33
C GLY A 355 -3.07 -10.09 2.77
N ARG A 356 -3.29 -9.03 3.56
CA ARG A 356 -3.77 -7.75 3.03
C ARG A 356 -2.71 -7.09 2.18
N VAL A 357 -3.14 -6.50 1.07
CA VAL A 357 -2.29 -5.73 0.17
C VAL A 357 -2.65 -4.25 0.29
N TYR A 358 -1.64 -3.44 0.56
CA TYR A 358 -1.77 -1.98 0.59
C TYR A 358 -1.15 -1.42 -0.67
N ALA A 359 -1.92 -0.59 -1.38
CA ALA A 359 -1.46 0.07 -2.59
C ALA A 359 -1.62 1.58 -2.46
N ALA A 360 -0.54 2.33 -2.71
CA ALA A 360 -0.63 3.78 -2.80
C ALA A 360 -0.86 4.21 -4.25
N CYS A 361 -1.82 5.09 -4.44
CA CYS A 361 -2.31 5.52 -5.75
C CYS A 361 -1.76 6.89 -6.11
N GLN A 362 -1.05 6.97 -7.24
CA GLN A 362 -0.31 8.17 -7.64
C GLN A 362 -1.20 9.34 -8.06
N HIS A 363 -2.34 9.07 -8.70
CA HIS A 363 -3.17 10.11 -9.29
C HIS A 363 -4.11 10.79 -8.29
N ASP A 364 -4.61 10.06 -7.30
CA ASP A 364 -5.60 10.59 -6.35
C ASP A 364 -5.09 10.67 -4.90
N SER A 365 -3.82 10.31 -4.66
CA SER A 365 -3.17 10.37 -3.35
C SER A 365 -3.95 9.57 -2.28
N THR A 366 -4.38 8.36 -2.64
CA THR A 366 -5.07 7.42 -1.75
C THR A 366 -4.24 6.18 -1.46
N LEU A 367 -4.27 5.71 -0.21
CA LEU A 367 -3.87 4.36 0.17
C LEU A 367 -5.11 3.47 0.10
N VAL A 368 -5.03 2.36 -0.63
CA VAL A 368 -6.13 1.39 -0.76
C VAL A 368 -5.70 0.07 -0.12
N CYS A 369 -6.53 -0.46 0.77
CA CYS A 369 -6.37 -1.80 1.31
C CYS A 369 -7.21 -2.78 0.50
N VAL A 370 -6.55 -3.82 -0.01
CA VAL A 370 -7.12 -4.84 -0.87
C VAL A 370 -6.95 -6.21 -0.22
N ARG A 371 -7.99 -7.04 -0.32
CA ARG A 371 -7.95 -8.46 -0.01
C ARG A 371 -8.22 -9.25 -1.27
N THR A 372 -7.17 -9.86 -1.80
CA THR A 372 -7.31 -10.81 -2.90
C THR A 372 -7.74 -12.14 -2.30
N SER A 373 -8.83 -12.72 -2.79
CA SER A 373 -9.41 -13.98 -2.30
C SER A 373 -8.57 -15.19 -2.69
N ALA A 374 -7.24 -15.11 -2.58
CA ALA A 374 -6.33 -16.20 -2.85
C ALA A 374 -6.34 -17.27 -1.74
N ARG A 375 -7.40 -17.35 -0.93
CA ARG A 375 -8.26 -18.52 -0.64
C ARG A 375 -9.15 -18.21 0.56
#